data_AF-A0A959E754-F1
#
_entry.id   AF-A0A959E754-F1
#
_cell.length_a   1.000
_cell.length_b   1.000
_cell.length_c   1.000
_cell.angle_alpha   90.00
_cell.angle_beta   90.00
_cell.angle_gamma   90.00
#
_symmetry.space_group_name_H-M   'P 1'
#
loop_
_entity.id
_entity.type
_entity.pdbx_description
1 polymer ?
#
loop_
_entity_poly.entity_id
_entity_poly.type
_entity_poly.pdbx_seq_one_letter_code
_entity_poly.pdbx_strand_id
1 'polypeptide(L)'
;DEQLMIQGLSMLLTDQPNHADAPKWLASCQAYADYLKDLSMVIEPYGILPAAVYELNNAESAGIYHEGDEAGMPSMEEYNAQVSNGIHLGGAFYLRRFPVAYQFRGFHAILIAKAKAALILADLLQDDQLKAIGTRQLEYIIGYNPYAMSTIYGEGHDYPPLYGAYAGDVVGAVPVG
;
A
#
# COMPACT_ATOMS: atom_id res chain seq x y z
N ASP A 1 1.72 -4.22 7.74
CA ASP A 1 0.34 -4.41 7.25
C ASP A 1 -0.67 -3.57 8.02
N GLU A 2 -0.88 -2.34 7.54
CA GLU A 2 -1.78 -1.33 8.12
C GLU A 2 -3.24 -1.80 8.13
N GLN A 3 -3.64 -2.59 7.15
CA GLN A 3 -4.99 -3.13 7.01
C GLN A 3 -5.40 -4.05 8.16
N LEU A 4 -4.44 -4.76 8.77
CA LEU A 4 -4.74 -5.66 9.88
C LEU A 4 -5.13 -4.88 11.14
N MET A 5 -4.50 -3.72 11.37
CA MET A 5 -4.83 -2.85 12.51
C MET A 5 -6.24 -2.28 12.35
N ILE A 6 -6.58 -1.78 11.17
CA ILE A 6 -7.92 -1.27 10.86
C ILE A 6 -8.98 -2.37 10.95
N GLN A 7 -8.69 -3.55 10.41
CA GLN A 7 -9.60 -4.69 10.52
C GLN A 7 -9.85 -5.06 11.99
N GLY A 8 -8.79 -5.16 12.81
CA GLY A 8 -8.92 -5.49 14.22
C GLY A 8 -9.72 -4.45 15.01
N LEU A 9 -9.45 -3.16 14.81
CA LEU A 9 -10.19 -2.08 15.48
C LEU A 9 -11.66 -2.04 15.04
N SER A 10 -11.94 -2.24 13.75
CA SER A 10 -13.31 -2.32 13.23
C SER A 10 -14.09 -3.49 13.83
N MET A 11 -13.45 -4.65 14.01
CA MET A 11 -14.06 -5.80 14.68
C MET A 11 -14.34 -5.51 16.15
N LEU A 12 -13.38 -4.90 16.88
CA LEU A 12 -13.58 -4.51 18.27
C LEU A 12 -14.73 -3.51 18.45
N LEU A 13 -14.89 -2.54 17.53
CA LEU A 13 -16.00 -1.60 17.54
C LEU A 13 -17.35 -2.26 17.29
N THR A 14 -17.37 -3.34 16.50
CA THR A 14 -18.57 -4.13 16.21
C THR A 14 -18.94 -5.02 17.40
N ASP A 15 -17.96 -5.73 17.96
CA ASP A 15 -18.18 -6.76 18.98
C ASP A 15 -18.30 -6.17 20.39
N GLN A 16 -17.65 -5.04 20.66
CA GLN A 16 -17.54 -4.42 21.99
C GLN A 16 -17.81 -2.89 21.95
N PRO A 17 -18.96 -2.44 21.41
CA PRO A 17 -19.25 -1.02 21.21
C PRO A 17 -19.32 -0.20 22.51
N ASN A 18 -19.60 -0.86 23.64
CA ASN A 18 -19.71 -0.21 24.95
C ASN A 18 -18.43 -0.31 25.80
N HIS A 19 -17.32 -0.82 25.23
CA HIS A 19 -16.06 -0.89 25.94
C HIS A 19 -15.52 0.52 26.23
N ALA A 20 -14.84 0.69 27.38
CA ALA A 20 -14.32 2.00 27.80
C ALA A 20 -13.34 2.62 26.79
N ASP A 21 -12.64 1.78 26.02
CA ASP A 21 -11.71 2.21 24.97
C ASP A 21 -12.32 2.31 23.57
N ALA A 22 -13.60 1.98 23.37
CA ALA A 22 -14.25 2.09 22.06
C ALA A 22 -14.10 3.48 21.41
N PRO A 23 -14.20 4.61 22.16
CA PRO A 23 -13.92 5.93 21.59
C PRO A 23 -12.49 6.10 21.06
N LYS A 24 -11.49 5.43 21.67
CA LYS A 24 -10.09 5.50 21.22
C LYS A 24 -9.90 4.71 19.93
N TRP A 25 -10.54 3.54 19.82
CA TRP A 25 -10.49 2.73 18.60
C TRP A 25 -11.14 3.46 17.43
N LEU A 26 -12.30 4.10 17.67
CA LEU A 26 -12.97 4.92 16.67
C LEU A 26 -12.12 6.11 16.24
N ALA A 27 -11.51 6.83 17.19
CA ALA A 27 -10.62 7.95 16.88
C ALA A 27 -9.41 7.51 16.04
N SER A 28 -8.85 6.33 16.31
CA SER A 28 -7.77 5.76 15.48
C SER A 28 -8.24 5.42 14.06
N CYS A 29 -9.46 4.90 13.90
CA CYS A 29 -10.05 4.61 12.59
C CYS A 29 -10.30 5.90 11.80
N GLN A 30 -10.82 6.94 12.45
CA GLN A 30 -11.06 8.26 11.85
C GLN A 30 -9.75 8.94 11.44
N ALA A 31 -8.73 8.93 12.30
CA ALA A 31 -7.42 9.51 11.97
C ALA A 31 -6.78 8.83 10.74
N TYR A 32 -6.91 7.50 10.62
CA TYR A 32 -6.42 6.79 9.45
C TYR A 32 -7.28 7.05 8.21
N ALA A 33 -8.61 7.20 8.35
CA ALA A 33 -9.48 7.62 7.25
C ALA A 33 -9.07 8.99 6.69
N ASP A 34 -8.82 9.97 7.56
CA ASP A 34 -8.38 11.31 7.16
C ASP A 34 -7.03 11.25 6.44
N TYR A 35 -6.08 10.47 6.96
CA TYR A 35 -4.81 10.21 6.30
C TYR A 35 -4.99 9.65 4.87
N LEU A 36 -5.86 8.65 4.68
CA LEU A 36 -6.12 8.08 3.35
C LEU A 36 -6.73 9.11 2.39
N LYS A 37 -7.64 9.96 2.88
CA LYS A 37 -8.25 11.03 2.08
C LYS A 37 -7.21 12.06 1.65
N ASP A 38 -6.37 12.52 2.57
CA ASP A 38 -5.28 13.45 2.27
C ASP A 38 -4.33 12.87 1.22
N LEU A 39 -3.93 11.60 1.40
CA LEU A 39 -3.05 10.90 0.48
C LEU A 39 -3.65 10.72 -0.93
N SER A 40 -4.96 10.51 -1.04
CA SER A 40 -5.63 10.26 -2.32
C SER A 40 -5.53 11.43 -3.30
N MET A 41 -5.29 12.64 -2.80
CA MET A 41 -5.20 13.87 -3.59
C MET A 41 -3.79 14.14 -4.15
N VAL A 42 -2.80 13.30 -3.80
CA VAL A 42 -1.38 13.60 -4.04
C VAL A 42 -0.85 13.03 -5.37
N ILE A 43 -1.52 12.02 -5.94
CA ILE A 43 -1.03 11.29 -7.13
C ILE A 43 -2.09 11.30 -8.24
N GLU A 44 -2.16 12.40 -8.98
CA GLU A 44 -2.90 12.48 -10.25
C GLU A 44 -2.14 11.80 -11.41
N PRO A 45 -2.83 11.29 -12.47
CA PRO A 45 -4.29 11.18 -12.63
C PRO A 45 -4.88 9.86 -12.08
N TYR A 46 -4.03 9.00 -11.51
CA TYR A 46 -4.42 7.63 -11.15
C TYR A 46 -4.99 7.49 -9.74
N GLY A 47 -4.84 8.51 -8.89
CA GLY A 47 -5.41 8.52 -7.53
C GLY A 47 -4.93 7.37 -6.65
N ILE A 48 -3.75 6.81 -6.95
CA ILE A 48 -3.18 5.73 -6.14
C ILE A 48 -2.67 6.27 -4.82
N LEU A 49 -2.78 5.47 -3.77
CA LEU A 49 -2.28 5.82 -2.46
C LEU A 49 -0.75 5.62 -2.43
N PRO A 50 0.03 6.64 -2.02
CA PRO A 50 1.46 6.49 -1.76
C PRO A 50 1.75 5.37 -0.77
N ALA A 51 2.92 4.75 -0.90
CA ALA A 51 3.35 3.64 -0.05
C ALA A 51 3.40 4.02 1.44
N ALA A 52 4.20 5.02 1.80
CA ALA A 52 4.36 5.47 3.18
C ALA A 52 5.09 6.82 3.26
N VAL A 53 5.05 7.40 4.45
CA VAL A 53 6.02 8.43 4.87
C VAL A 53 7.29 7.72 5.34
N TYR A 54 8.42 8.17 4.83
CA TYR A 54 9.76 7.70 5.17
C TYR A 54 10.54 8.81 5.84
N GLU A 55 11.45 8.43 6.73
CA GLU A 55 12.41 9.33 7.37
C GLU A 55 13.81 9.02 6.86
N LEU A 56 14.62 10.06 6.58
CA LEU A 56 16.03 9.90 6.24
C LEU A 56 16.80 9.22 7.38
N ASN A 57 17.77 8.40 7.04
CA ASN A 57 18.61 7.65 7.98
C ASN A 57 17.85 6.64 8.88
N ASN A 58 16.61 6.32 8.54
CA ASN A 58 15.75 5.42 9.32
C ASN A 58 15.55 4.07 8.61
N ALA A 59 16.65 3.36 8.38
CA ALA A 59 16.64 2.04 7.77
C ALA A 59 17.61 1.09 8.49
N GLU A 60 17.13 -0.12 8.76
CA GLU A 60 17.96 -1.20 9.26
C GLU A 60 18.03 -2.28 8.19
N SER A 61 19.21 -2.48 7.61
CA SER A 61 19.45 -3.53 6.61
C SER A 61 19.85 -4.86 7.24
N ALA A 62 20.12 -4.88 8.55
CA ALA A 62 20.44 -6.10 9.28
C ALA A 62 19.20 -7.01 9.34
N GLY A 63 19.21 -8.09 8.56
CA GLY A 63 18.13 -9.09 8.55
C GLY A 63 17.15 -8.97 7.39
N ILE A 64 17.39 -8.07 6.43
CA ILE A 64 16.64 -8.12 5.17
C ILE A 64 17.08 -9.36 4.40
N TYR A 65 16.11 -10.08 3.82
CA TYR A 65 16.41 -11.22 2.95
C TYR A 65 17.03 -10.73 1.63
N HIS A 66 18.12 -11.37 1.22
CA HIS A 66 18.84 -11.10 -0.01
C HIS A 66 19.12 -12.42 -0.71
N GLU A 67 18.72 -12.52 -1.97
CA GLU A 67 18.97 -13.68 -2.82
C GLU A 67 20.28 -13.47 -3.60
N GLY A 68 21.28 -14.32 -3.31
CA GLY A 68 22.58 -14.32 -3.97
C GLY A 68 23.60 -13.32 -3.40
N ASP A 69 24.86 -13.76 -3.29
CA ASP A 69 25.96 -12.95 -2.75
C ASP A 69 26.33 -11.76 -3.65
N GLU A 70 25.89 -11.76 -4.92
CA GLU A 70 26.24 -10.75 -5.93
C GLU A 70 25.38 -9.48 -5.88
N ALA A 71 24.19 -9.52 -5.27
CA ALA A 71 23.24 -8.40 -5.33
C ALA A 71 23.63 -7.17 -4.46
N GLY A 72 24.64 -7.31 -3.60
CA GLY A 72 25.08 -6.27 -2.67
C GLY A 72 24.06 -6.03 -1.54
N MET A 73 24.55 -5.76 -0.33
CA MET A 73 23.67 -5.34 0.76
C MET A 73 23.16 -3.92 0.50
N PRO A 74 21.90 -3.62 0.86
CA PRO A 74 21.39 -2.27 0.86
C PRO A 74 22.27 -1.28 1.62
N SER A 75 22.61 -0.16 1.00
CA SER A 75 23.30 0.94 1.67
C SER A 75 22.34 2.01 2.19
N MET A 76 22.75 2.72 3.24
CA MET A 76 22.02 3.89 3.73
C MET A 76 21.98 5.02 2.69
N GLU A 77 23.01 5.12 1.84
CA GLU A 77 23.06 6.08 0.74
C GLU A 77 21.95 5.82 -0.28
N GLU A 78 21.78 4.56 -0.71
CA GLU A 78 20.68 4.16 -1.60
C GLU A 78 19.32 4.37 -0.95
N TYR A 79 19.16 4.01 0.33
CA TYR A 79 17.93 4.26 1.08
C TYR A 79 17.58 5.75 1.05
N ASN A 80 18.51 6.62 1.46
CA ASN A 80 18.31 8.06 1.51
C ASN A 80 18.06 8.67 0.13
N ALA A 81 18.72 8.17 -0.92
CA ALA A 81 18.48 8.61 -2.29
C ALA A 81 17.05 8.30 -2.74
N GLN A 82 16.55 7.10 -2.42
CA GLN A 82 15.17 6.76 -2.74
C GLN A 82 14.15 7.53 -1.88
N VAL A 83 14.42 7.73 -0.57
CA VAL A 83 13.59 8.53 0.34
C VAL A 83 13.49 9.98 -0.15
N SER A 84 14.62 10.58 -0.51
CA SER A 84 14.67 11.97 -1.01
C SER A 84 14.00 12.15 -2.37
N ASN A 85 13.79 11.06 -3.13
CA ASN A 85 12.97 11.04 -4.34
C ASN A 85 11.44 10.97 -4.06
N GLY A 86 11.03 11.28 -2.84
CA GLY A 86 9.64 11.47 -2.44
C GLY A 86 9.23 12.96 -2.41
N ILE A 87 7.99 13.20 -1.99
CA ILE A 87 7.47 14.54 -1.73
C ILE A 87 7.92 14.95 -0.32
N HIS A 88 8.67 16.04 -0.20
CA HIS A 88 9.17 16.52 1.08
C HIS A 88 8.01 17.04 1.95
N LEU A 89 7.88 16.50 3.17
CA LEU A 89 6.84 16.90 4.13
C LEU A 89 7.37 17.88 5.20
N GLY A 90 8.69 18.12 5.22
CA GLY A 90 9.37 18.92 6.24
C GLY A 90 10.35 18.09 7.08
N GLY A 91 11.39 18.75 7.60
CA GLY A 91 12.46 18.07 8.34
C GLY A 91 13.10 16.96 7.52
N ALA A 92 13.18 15.76 8.10
CA ALA A 92 13.74 14.55 7.47
C ALA A 92 12.68 13.64 6.81
N PHE A 93 11.42 14.07 6.70
CA PHE A 93 10.30 13.22 6.28
C PHE A 93 9.89 13.44 4.81
N TYR A 94 9.66 12.34 4.11
CA TYR A 94 9.28 12.31 2.70
C TYR A 94 8.15 11.30 2.46
N LEU A 95 7.13 11.71 1.72
CA LEU A 95 6.06 10.84 1.25
C LEU A 95 6.48 10.19 -0.07
N ARG A 96 6.53 8.85 -0.13
CA ARG A 96 6.90 8.14 -1.35
C ARG A 96 5.71 7.44 -2.00
N ARG A 97 5.65 7.54 -3.33
CA ARG A 97 4.68 6.81 -4.15
C ARG A 97 4.92 5.30 -4.07
N PHE A 98 6.14 4.88 -4.39
CA PHE A 98 6.59 3.49 -4.30
C PHE A 98 7.44 3.27 -3.04
N PRO A 99 7.48 2.04 -2.51
CA PRO A 99 8.29 1.72 -1.34
C PRO A 99 9.78 1.92 -1.59
N VAL A 100 10.54 2.03 -0.50
CA VAL A 100 11.98 1.73 -0.59
C VAL A 100 12.14 0.25 -0.88
N ALA A 101 12.75 -0.03 -2.03
CA ALA A 101 12.95 -1.37 -2.53
C ALA A 101 14.44 -1.58 -2.77
N TYR A 102 14.91 -2.78 -2.45
CA TYR A 102 16.27 -3.19 -2.72
C TYR A 102 16.24 -4.23 -3.84
N GLN A 103 16.06 -5.51 -3.49
CA GLN A 103 15.97 -6.59 -4.46
C GLN A 103 14.55 -6.79 -5.01
N PHE A 104 13.55 -6.83 -4.14
CA PHE A 104 12.15 -7.03 -4.54
C PHE A 104 11.45 -5.68 -4.67
N ARG A 105 10.84 -5.42 -5.84
CA ARG A 105 10.23 -4.12 -6.20
C ARG A 105 8.70 -4.14 -6.21
N GLY A 106 8.09 -4.96 -5.36
CA GLY A 106 6.64 -5.09 -5.28
C GLY A 106 5.93 -3.86 -4.73
N PHE A 107 4.77 -3.53 -5.31
CA PHE A 107 3.90 -2.44 -4.87
C PHE A 107 2.43 -2.85 -4.69
N HIS A 108 1.94 -3.86 -5.42
CA HIS A 108 0.52 -4.25 -5.35
C HIS A 108 0.06 -4.69 -3.96
N ALA A 109 0.91 -5.38 -3.20
CA ALA A 109 0.57 -5.77 -1.83
C ALA A 109 0.20 -4.56 -0.96
N ILE A 110 0.88 -3.43 -1.16
CA ILE A 110 0.65 -2.19 -0.43
C ILE A 110 -0.63 -1.51 -0.92
N LEU A 111 -0.85 -1.44 -2.23
CA LEU A 111 -2.10 -0.93 -2.80
C LEU A 111 -3.31 -1.71 -2.28
N ILE A 112 -3.27 -3.05 -2.35
CA ILE A 112 -4.36 -3.93 -1.90
C ILE A 112 -4.57 -3.81 -0.39
N ALA A 113 -3.50 -3.73 0.40
CA ALA A 113 -3.60 -3.50 1.84
C ALA A 113 -4.35 -2.20 2.14
N LYS A 114 -3.92 -1.08 1.55
CA LYS A 114 -4.58 0.22 1.76
C LYS A 114 -6.00 0.24 1.20
N ALA A 115 -6.25 -0.41 0.06
CA ALA A 115 -7.59 -0.58 -0.49
C ALA A 115 -8.52 -1.29 0.49
N LYS A 116 -8.08 -2.42 1.06
CA LYS A 116 -8.83 -3.18 2.06
C LYS A 116 -9.11 -2.33 3.29
N ALA A 117 -8.10 -1.60 3.79
CA ALA A 117 -8.27 -0.71 4.93
C ALA A 117 -9.30 0.40 4.64
N ALA A 118 -9.22 1.04 3.47
CA ALA A 118 -10.17 2.07 3.03
C ALA A 118 -11.60 1.52 2.93
N LEU A 119 -11.78 0.32 2.38
CA LEU A 119 -13.10 -0.32 2.24
C LEU A 119 -13.69 -0.73 3.59
N ILE A 120 -12.87 -1.22 4.54
CA ILE A 120 -13.32 -1.50 5.91
C ILE A 120 -13.77 -0.20 6.59
N LEU A 121 -13.00 0.87 6.46
CA LEU A 121 -13.36 2.16 7.05
C LEU A 121 -14.60 2.78 6.37
N ALA A 122 -14.75 2.59 5.06
CA ALA A 122 -15.93 3.05 4.33
C ALA A 122 -17.20 2.42 4.88
N ASP A 123 -17.17 1.12 5.19
CA ASP A 123 -18.29 0.43 5.82
C ASP A 123 -18.48 0.87 7.28
N LEU A 124 -17.41 0.89 8.08
CA LEU A 124 -17.48 1.28 9.49
C LEU A 124 -18.01 2.71 9.69
N LEU A 125 -17.58 3.66 8.85
CA LEU A 125 -17.88 5.08 8.96
C LEU A 125 -19.01 5.53 8.03
N GLN A 126 -19.54 4.63 7.19
CA GLN A 126 -20.54 4.93 6.15
C GLN A 126 -20.08 6.08 5.23
N ASP A 127 -18.86 5.94 4.70
CA ASP A 127 -18.15 6.98 3.95
C ASP A 127 -17.90 6.59 2.48
N ASP A 128 -18.67 7.20 1.57
CA ASP A 128 -18.58 6.94 0.13
C ASP A 128 -17.25 7.42 -0.49
N GLN A 129 -16.59 8.43 0.09
CA GLN A 129 -15.30 8.89 -0.39
C GLN A 129 -14.23 7.82 -0.15
N LEU A 130 -14.22 7.21 1.04
CA LEU A 130 -13.30 6.09 1.34
C LEU A 130 -13.58 4.88 0.45
N LYS A 131 -14.85 4.61 0.14
CA LYS A 131 -15.24 3.56 -0.80
C LYS A 131 -14.66 3.82 -2.19
N ALA A 132 -14.76 5.06 -2.68
CA ALA A 132 -14.20 5.47 -3.95
C ALA A 132 -12.66 5.36 -3.95
N ILE A 133 -11.98 5.81 -2.89
CA ILE A 133 -10.53 5.69 -2.72
C ILE A 133 -10.08 4.23 -2.78
N GLY A 134 -10.73 3.35 -2.02
CA GLY A 134 -10.42 1.92 -2.00
C GLY A 134 -10.66 1.26 -3.37
N THR A 135 -11.75 1.61 -4.03
CA THR A 135 -12.08 1.13 -5.38
C THR A 135 -11.03 1.55 -6.39
N ARG A 136 -10.57 2.81 -6.35
CA ARG A 136 -9.54 3.34 -7.26
C ARG A 136 -8.22 2.56 -7.19
N GLN A 137 -7.85 2.06 -6.01
CA GLN A 137 -6.65 1.24 -5.86
C GLN A 137 -6.78 -0.10 -6.59
N LEU A 138 -7.97 -0.69 -6.60
CA LEU A 138 -8.25 -1.93 -7.33
C LEU A 138 -8.37 -1.66 -8.83
N GLU A 139 -9.01 -0.56 -9.24
CA GLU A 139 -9.09 -0.12 -10.64
C GLU A 139 -7.69 0.00 -11.27
N TYR A 140 -6.71 0.51 -10.52
CA TYR A 140 -5.32 0.58 -10.97
C TYR A 140 -4.75 -0.79 -11.34
N ILE A 141 -5.05 -1.83 -10.55
CA ILE A 141 -4.54 -3.19 -10.76
C ILE A 141 -5.16 -3.84 -12.01
N ILE A 142 -6.41 -3.50 -12.35
CA ILE A 142 -7.18 -4.11 -13.45
C ILE A 142 -7.21 -3.27 -14.74
N GLY A 143 -6.44 -2.18 -14.83
CA GLY A 143 -6.28 -1.45 -16.10
C GLY A 143 -6.32 0.07 -16.03
N TYR A 144 -6.76 0.68 -14.92
CA TYR A 144 -6.72 2.13 -14.75
C TYR A 144 -5.31 2.59 -14.33
N ASN A 145 -4.33 2.31 -15.17
CA ASN A 145 -2.92 2.60 -14.96
C ASN A 145 -2.26 3.11 -16.27
N PRO A 146 -1.03 3.64 -16.23
CA PRO A 146 -0.36 4.21 -17.41
C PRO A 146 -0.17 3.28 -18.60
N TYR A 147 -0.29 1.97 -18.38
CA TYR A 147 -0.07 0.96 -19.40
C TYR A 147 -1.38 0.44 -19.99
N ALA A 148 -2.53 0.88 -19.45
CA ALA A 148 -3.85 0.40 -19.83
C ALA A 148 -3.92 -1.15 -19.84
N MET A 149 -3.31 -1.79 -18.84
CA MET A 149 -3.22 -3.25 -18.77
C MET A 149 -3.77 -3.76 -17.43
N SER A 150 -4.49 -4.86 -17.45
CA SER A 150 -4.70 -5.59 -16.19
C SER A 150 -3.39 -6.26 -15.81
N THR A 151 -3.07 -6.25 -14.52
CA THR A 151 -1.91 -6.98 -14.00
C THR A 151 -2.30 -8.35 -13.47
N ILE A 152 -3.60 -8.66 -13.39
CA ILE A 152 -4.10 -9.97 -12.97
C ILE A 152 -4.04 -10.91 -14.16
N TYR A 153 -3.34 -12.03 -14.03
CA TYR A 153 -3.23 -12.97 -15.14
C TYR A 153 -4.59 -13.58 -15.49
N GLY A 154 -5.00 -13.46 -16.76
CA GLY A 154 -6.28 -14.01 -17.25
C GLY A 154 -7.51 -13.14 -16.97
N GLU A 155 -7.34 -11.91 -16.50
CA GLU A 155 -8.40 -10.90 -16.36
C GLU A 155 -8.04 -9.68 -17.21
N GLY A 156 -9.03 -9.05 -17.86
CA GLY A 156 -8.78 -7.89 -18.74
C GLY A 156 -7.93 -8.21 -19.98
N HIS A 157 -7.00 -7.32 -20.32
CA HIS A 157 -6.08 -7.45 -21.46
C HIS A 157 -4.66 -7.04 -21.09
N ASP A 158 -3.70 -7.45 -21.93
CA ASP A 158 -2.28 -7.11 -21.85
C ASP A 158 -1.58 -7.50 -20.53
N TYR A 159 -2.13 -8.47 -19.79
CA TYR A 159 -1.53 -8.96 -18.56
C TYR A 159 -0.17 -9.63 -18.79
N PRO A 160 0.82 -9.41 -17.91
CA PRO A 160 2.16 -9.91 -18.12
C PRO A 160 2.23 -11.40 -17.74
N PRO A 161 3.14 -12.19 -18.35
CA PRO A 161 3.43 -13.53 -17.87
C PRO A 161 4.00 -13.46 -16.44
N LEU A 162 3.76 -14.51 -15.66
CA LEU A 162 4.18 -14.60 -14.26
C LEU A 162 5.45 -15.43 -14.12
N TYR A 163 6.31 -15.01 -13.19
CA TYR A 163 7.43 -15.84 -12.77
C TYR A 163 6.96 -16.88 -11.74
N GLY A 164 6.37 -17.97 -12.24
CA GLY A 164 5.93 -19.12 -11.44
C GLY A 164 6.80 -20.35 -11.74
N ALA A 165 7.93 -20.51 -11.05
CA ALA A 165 8.94 -21.55 -11.33
C ALA A 165 8.37 -22.98 -11.49
N TYR A 166 7.28 -23.30 -10.79
CA TYR A 166 6.59 -24.60 -10.89
C TYR A 166 5.13 -24.50 -11.36
N ALA A 167 4.44 -23.41 -11.05
CA ALA A 167 3.01 -23.28 -11.31
C ALA A 167 2.69 -22.69 -12.70
N GLY A 168 3.68 -22.10 -13.38
CA GLY A 168 3.47 -21.33 -14.60
C GLY A 168 2.54 -20.14 -14.35
N ASP A 169 1.79 -19.78 -15.40
CA ASP A 169 0.83 -18.70 -15.31
C ASP A 169 -0.54 -19.19 -14.80
N VAL A 170 -0.92 -18.74 -13.60
CA VAL A 170 -2.18 -19.14 -12.96
C VAL A 170 -3.23 -18.04 -13.15
N VAL A 171 -4.40 -18.40 -13.69
CA VAL A 171 -5.53 -17.47 -13.83
C VAL A 171 -5.94 -16.92 -12.45
N GLY A 172 -6.06 -15.60 -12.36
CA GLY A 172 -6.38 -14.87 -11.13
C GLY A 172 -5.17 -14.54 -10.25
N ALA A 173 -3.96 -14.94 -10.63
CA ALA A 173 -2.77 -14.56 -9.89
C ALA A 173 -2.40 -13.08 -10.12
N VAL A 174 -1.97 -12.43 -9.04
CA VAL A 174 -1.59 -11.01 -9.03
C VAL A 174 -0.08 -10.93 -8.80
N PRO A 175 0.70 -10.34 -9.74
CA PRO A 175 2.13 -10.15 -9.56
C PRO A 175 2.40 -9.10 -8.47
N VAL A 176 3.65 -9.02 -8.05
CA VAL A 176 4.07 -8.04 -7.04
C VAL A 176 3.87 -6.59 -7.50
N GLY A 177 3.74 -6.33 -8.80
CA GLY A 177 3.56 -5.01 -9.40
C GLY A 177 4.77 -4.54 -10.19
#